data_AF-A0A327S1L5-F1
#
_entry.id   AF-A0A327S1L5-F1
#
_cell.length_a   1.000
_cell.length_b   1.000
_cell.length_c   1.000
_cell.angle_alpha   90.00
_cell.angle_beta   90.00
_cell.angle_gamma   90.00
#
_symmetry.space_group_name_H-M   'P 1'
#
loop_
_entity.id
_entity.type
_entity.pdbx_description
1 polymer ?
#
loop_
_entity_poly.entity_id
_entity_poly.type
_entity_poly.pdbx_seq_one_letter_code
_entity_poly.pdbx_strand_id
1 'polypeptide(L)'
;MKKVIYLLVMVVLVFTGCNPLDDINEQVDAIPDAPNVGAFEYTLTADDYAALELNFGSFNSEDQAKELVPSLLTDLYPLYGQGSSVLVNYDLFVGAAEGVSDYTSAQVYQLSNSDYAAAGSDAFGFYPNVDASDKLADVLDAQIATPTEGKVVLAKYKQYTENPVVGLAPIVEYNFAGSLEGWAVTDLLGTDLGWSSQAAYAQGNGYSGGQVANIDWLISPDIDLTGQSNLKFQIKQAINFAKDLSLLKILVSTNYDGDVTTATWSEINLATAPAGNSNDMIASENYDFSAYDGQMINVAFKYESTDADAARWRIESMAIKTLGATGTTVSKGEHLVYTSGNWDIAEDVYYLSSSDYDSMGTGSGQPGRYNNFSSSIAPDAFLPTFLNIKYPYAMEDDVLFVIYDYFSSSSGAQIRGNEYTVVDGVWTAHKSVQSTSLQFGYDSGTWVPDNTIRYTLQGTDYTYIGTNYASVDGFSAAASSAGNYGNFDRRSSNPAFWSDTMLETVFADLLSNVIAPGAANDQKYVIIFDIYNGASGTEQFKFIKTDGAWVRNE
;
A
#
# COMPACT_ATOMS: atom_id res chain seq x y z
N MET A 1 -55.16 52.62 -9.09
CA MET A 1 -54.88 53.82 -8.26
C MET A 1 -53.39 54.12 -8.31
N LYS A 2 -53.03 55.38 -8.09
CA LYS A 2 -51.91 56.14 -8.68
C LYS A 2 -50.49 55.73 -8.25
N LYS A 3 -49.54 55.97 -9.18
CA LYS A 3 -48.07 56.03 -9.03
C LYS A 3 -47.63 57.27 -8.22
N VAL A 4 -46.36 57.30 -7.73
CA VAL A 4 -45.32 58.37 -7.87
C VAL A 4 -44.20 58.27 -6.77
N ILE A 5 -42.97 57.88 -7.20
CA ILE A 5 -41.64 58.56 -7.17
C ILE A 5 -41.04 59.23 -5.89
N TYR A 6 -39.84 58.75 -5.51
CA TYR A 6 -38.56 59.35 -5.05
C TYR A 6 -38.39 60.68 -4.23
N LEU A 7 -37.38 60.61 -3.34
CA LEU A 7 -36.30 61.58 -2.95
C LEU A 7 -36.46 62.59 -1.79
N LEU A 8 -35.38 62.65 -0.98
CA LEU A 8 -34.69 63.81 -0.33
C LEU A 8 -34.71 63.99 1.22
N VAL A 9 -33.57 63.65 1.84
CA VAL A 9 -32.68 64.46 2.74
C VAL A 9 -33.23 65.12 4.02
N MET A 10 -32.74 64.66 5.18
CA MET A 10 -32.02 65.42 6.23
C MET A 10 -32.16 64.70 7.58
N VAL A 11 -31.09 64.07 8.07
CA VAL A 11 -30.92 63.83 9.51
C VAL A 11 -29.69 64.60 9.94
N VAL A 12 -29.97 65.58 10.81
CA VAL A 12 -29.03 66.50 11.42
C VAL A 12 -28.09 65.73 12.35
N LEU A 13 -26.79 65.84 12.06
CA LEU A 13 -25.69 65.46 12.95
C LEU A 13 -25.73 66.31 14.22
N VAL A 14 -25.86 65.66 15.38
CA VAL A 14 -25.48 66.24 16.67
C VAL A 14 -24.25 65.46 17.15
N PHE A 15 -23.09 66.10 17.03
CA PHE A 15 -21.83 65.64 17.57
C PHE A 15 -21.87 65.63 19.10
N THR A 16 -21.66 64.47 19.70
CA THR A 16 -21.00 64.36 21.01
C THR A 16 -19.70 63.64 20.75
N GLY A 17 -18.59 64.36 20.93
CA GLY A 17 -17.25 63.91 20.58
C GLY A 17 -16.75 62.84 21.55
N CYS A 18 -16.57 61.63 21.04
CA CYS A 18 -15.36 60.86 21.32
C CYS A 18 -14.51 61.01 20.06
N ASN A 19 -13.30 61.56 20.22
CA ASN A 19 -12.43 62.02 19.15
C ASN A 19 -11.85 60.78 18.42
N PRO A 20 -12.42 60.32 17.29
CA PRO A 20 -11.94 59.11 16.61
C PRO A 20 -10.55 59.33 16.00
N LEU A 21 -10.16 60.60 15.87
CA LEU A 21 -8.86 61.02 15.39
C LEU A 21 -7.77 60.86 16.44
N ASP A 22 -8.06 60.94 17.74
CA ASP A 22 -7.01 60.78 18.77
C ASP A 22 -6.56 59.32 18.90
N ASP A 23 -7.49 58.36 18.87
CA ASP A 23 -7.15 56.92 18.85
C ASP A 23 -6.41 56.52 17.55
N ILE A 24 -6.73 57.16 16.43
CA ILE A 24 -6.00 56.97 15.16
C ILE A 24 -4.62 57.63 15.24
N ASN A 25 -4.51 58.82 15.83
CA ASN A 25 -3.25 59.54 15.97
C ASN A 25 -2.31 58.82 16.95
N GLU A 26 -2.79 58.21 18.03
CA GLU A 26 -1.97 57.38 18.93
C GLU A 26 -1.48 56.09 18.25
N GLN A 27 -2.27 55.50 17.34
CA GLN A 27 -1.83 54.36 16.52
C GLN A 27 -0.81 54.77 15.44
N VAL A 28 -0.91 56.00 14.92
CA VAL A 28 0.03 56.56 13.93
C VAL A 28 1.34 57.00 14.59
N ASP A 29 1.28 57.58 15.80
CA ASP A 29 2.46 57.99 16.58
C ASP A 29 3.21 56.80 17.20
N ALA A 30 2.62 55.60 17.23
CA ALA A 30 3.26 54.35 17.64
C ALA A 30 4.04 53.64 16.51
N ILE A 31 3.90 54.14 15.27
CA ILE A 31 4.69 53.68 14.12
C ILE A 31 6.06 54.35 14.21
N PRO A 32 7.17 53.60 14.29
CA PRO A 32 8.51 54.18 14.35
C PRO A 32 8.76 55.10 13.15
N ASP A 33 9.35 56.28 13.37
CA ASP A 33 9.72 57.26 12.33
C ASP A 33 10.65 56.68 11.23
N ALA A 34 11.28 55.52 11.49
CA ALA A 34 12.09 54.79 10.54
C ALA A 34 11.65 53.31 10.49
N PRO A 35 11.49 52.71 9.30
CA PRO A 35 11.14 51.30 9.20
C PRO A 35 12.19 50.42 9.89
N ASN A 36 11.75 49.32 10.48
CA ASN A 36 12.64 48.31 11.04
C ASN A 36 13.46 47.69 9.90
N VAL A 37 14.78 47.64 10.05
CA VAL A 37 15.69 47.00 9.10
C VAL A 37 16.48 45.92 9.84
N GLY A 38 16.38 44.68 9.39
CA GLY A 38 17.08 43.57 10.01
C GLY A 38 16.92 42.25 9.27
N ALA A 39 17.71 41.26 9.68
CA ALA A 39 17.61 39.88 9.23
C ALA A 39 17.01 39.03 10.36
N PHE A 40 16.02 38.19 10.05
CA PHE A 40 15.38 37.31 11.02
C PHE A 40 14.87 36.02 10.36
N GLU A 41 14.42 35.07 11.18
CA GLU A 41 13.79 33.83 10.73
C GLU A 41 12.32 33.82 11.17
N TYR A 42 11.45 33.26 10.33
CA TYR A 42 10.04 33.09 10.62
C TYR A 42 9.59 31.70 10.23
N THR A 43 8.95 30.96 11.14
CA THR A 43 8.35 29.66 10.84
C THR A 43 6.85 29.84 10.73
N LEU A 44 6.28 29.48 9.58
CA LEU A 44 4.84 29.57 9.37
C LEU A 44 4.08 28.72 10.38
N THR A 45 2.95 29.26 10.81
CA THR A 45 2.03 28.66 11.77
C THR A 45 0.78 28.12 11.07
N ALA A 46 -0.03 27.37 11.79
CA ALA A 46 -1.33 26.90 11.28
C ALA A 46 -2.25 28.06 10.86
N ASP A 47 -2.19 29.20 11.55
CA ASP A 47 -2.98 30.39 11.23
C ASP A 47 -2.50 31.05 9.92
N ASP A 48 -1.19 31.03 9.67
CA ASP A 48 -0.62 31.51 8.40
C ASP A 48 -1.09 30.64 7.22
N TYR A 49 -1.04 29.32 7.37
CA TYR A 49 -1.54 28.40 6.35
C TYR A 49 -3.04 28.56 6.10
N ALA A 50 -3.82 28.84 7.14
CA ALA A 50 -5.25 29.12 7.01
C ALA A 50 -5.50 30.44 6.28
N ALA A 51 -4.72 31.48 6.56
CA ALA A 51 -4.82 32.78 5.86
C ALA A 51 -4.45 32.67 4.37
N LEU A 52 -3.52 31.76 4.02
CA LEU A 52 -3.12 31.47 2.65
C LEU A 52 -4.11 30.58 1.87
N GLU A 53 -5.14 30.03 2.54
CA GLU A 53 -6.18 29.17 1.94
C GLU A 53 -5.61 28.01 1.08
N LEU A 54 -4.54 27.37 1.56
CA LEU A 54 -3.84 26.32 0.79
C LEU A 54 -4.65 25.02 0.69
N ASN A 55 -4.62 24.40 -0.50
CA ASN A 55 -5.37 23.16 -0.79
C ASN A 55 -4.97 21.96 0.09
N PHE A 56 -3.70 21.86 0.48
CA PHE A 56 -3.17 20.72 1.24
C PHE A 56 -2.89 21.06 2.72
N GLY A 57 -3.20 22.29 3.16
CA GLY A 57 -2.72 22.80 4.46
C GLY A 57 -1.20 23.05 4.50
N SER A 58 -0.54 22.95 3.35
CA SER A 58 0.89 23.20 3.12
C SER A 58 1.07 23.67 1.67
N PHE A 59 2.25 24.19 1.31
CA PHE A 59 2.53 24.57 -0.08
C PHE A 59 2.63 23.34 -0.98
N ASN A 60 2.25 23.44 -2.25
CA ASN A 60 2.38 22.34 -3.23
C ASN A 60 3.60 22.47 -4.14
N SER A 61 4.31 23.61 -4.09
CA SER A 61 5.57 23.86 -4.77
C SER A 61 6.28 25.05 -4.13
N GLU A 62 7.59 25.15 -4.34
CA GLU A 62 8.36 26.34 -3.96
C GLU A 62 7.85 27.59 -4.71
N ASP A 63 7.37 27.46 -5.95
CA ASP A 63 6.83 28.57 -6.74
C ASP A 63 5.54 29.13 -6.12
N GLN A 64 4.68 28.27 -5.56
CA GLN A 64 3.51 28.73 -4.81
C GLN A 64 3.94 29.49 -3.54
N ALA A 65 4.99 29.02 -2.85
CA ALA A 65 5.54 29.74 -1.70
C ALA A 65 6.09 31.12 -2.11
N LYS A 66 6.84 31.20 -3.22
CA LYS A 66 7.33 32.47 -3.80
C LYS A 66 6.21 33.44 -4.15
N GLU A 67 5.08 32.94 -4.62
CA GLU A 67 3.92 33.75 -5.00
C GLU A 67 3.16 34.30 -3.78
N LEU A 68 2.91 33.46 -2.79
CA LEU A 68 1.96 33.78 -1.72
C LEU A 68 2.61 34.40 -0.47
N VAL A 69 3.81 33.93 -0.10
CA VAL A 69 4.51 34.39 1.12
C VAL A 69 4.79 35.90 1.13
N PRO A 70 5.13 36.58 0.02
CA PRO A 70 5.32 38.03 0.01
C PRO A 70 4.16 38.84 0.59
N SER A 71 2.93 38.46 0.24
CA SER A 71 1.72 39.15 0.71
C SER A 71 1.51 38.93 2.21
N LEU A 72 1.69 37.70 2.67
CA LEU A 72 1.65 37.33 4.08
C LEU A 72 2.70 38.10 4.90
N LEU A 73 3.95 38.18 4.43
CA LEU A 73 5.00 38.93 5.11
C LEU A 73 4.71 40.43 5.18
N THR A 74 3.99 40.98 4.20
CA THR A 74 3.57 42.39 4.22
C THR A 74 2.53 42.64 5.32
N ASP A 75 1.59 41.71 5.51
CA ASP A 75 0.57 41.80 6.55
C ASP A 75 1.14 41.56 7.96
N LEU A 76 2.08 40.61 8.09
CA LEU A 76 2.72 40.27 9.37
C LEU A 76 3.76 41.31 9.80
N TYR A 77 4.52 41.87 8.85
CA TYR A 77 5.64 42.76 9.10
C TYR A 77 5.49 44.12 8.39
N PRO A 78 4.40 44.88 8.62
CA PRO A 78 4.11 46.11 7.88
C PRO A 78 5.09 47.25 8.18
N LEU A 79 5.89 47.13 9.24
CA LEU A 79 6.86 48.13 9.69
C LEU A 79 8.28 47.88 9.17
N TYR A 80 8.53 46.76 8.47
CA TYR A 80 9.85 46.45 7.93
C TYR A 80 10.06 47.08 6.55
N GLY A 81 11.29 47.53 6.31
CA GLY A 81 11.61 48.33 5.12
C GLY A 81 12.84 47.85 4.36
N GLN A 82 13.27 48.68 3.39
CA GLN A 82 14.36 48.37 2.46
C GLN A 82 15.60 47.84 3.17
N GLY A 83 16.12 46.71 2.67
CA GLY A 83 17.31 46.06 3.23
C GLY A 83 17.02 45.02 4.33
N SER A 84 15.75 44.84 4.70
CA SER A 84 15.32 43.72 5.55
C SER A 84 15.36 42.39 4.80
N SER A 85 15.55 41.30 5.53
CA SER A 85 15.51 39.95 4.98
C SER A 85 14.91 38.96 5.99
N VAL A 86 14.12 38.01 5.52
CA VAL A 86 13.53 36.95 6.36
C VAL A 86 13.73 35.58 5.74
N LEU A 87 14.28 34.64 6.52
CA LEU A 87 14.28 33.22 6.16
C LEU A 87 12.94 32.62 6.65
N VAL A 88 12.08 32.24 5.71
CA VAL A 88 10.77 31.69 6.02
C VAL A 88 10.85 30.17 5.99
N ASN A 89 10.65 29.52 7.13
CA ASN A 89 10.50 28.07 7.24
C ASN A 89 9.03 27.68 7.01
N TYR A 90 8.78 26.72 6.13
CA TYR A 90 7.44 26.28 5.77
C TYR A 90 7.38 24.81 5.37
N ASP A 91 6.19 24.23 5.50
CA ASP A 91 5.84 22.90 5.06
C ASP A 91 5.48 22.85 3.56
N LEU A 92 6.13 21.92 2.86
CA LEU A 92 5.99 21.63 1.44
C LEU A 92 5.43 20.21 1.25
N PHE A 93 4.35 20.09 0.50
CA PHE A 93 3.78 18.82 0.09
C PHE A 93 4.63 18.22 -1.04
N VAL A 94 5.23 17.06 -0.77
CA VAL A 94 6.08 16.31 -1.71
C VAL A 94 5.39 15.04 -2.23
N GLY A 95 4.18 14.74 -1.75
CA GLY A 95 3.43 13.56 -2.18
C GLY A 95 3.90 12.25 -1.56
N ALA A 96 3.36 11.14 -2.07
CA ALA A 96 3.79 9.81 -1.64
C ALA A 96 5.23 9.53 -2.11
N ALA A 97 5.91 8.59 -1.44
CA ALA A 97 7.23 8.14 -1.87
C ALA A 97 7.18 7.66 -3.33
N GLU A 98 8.22 7.98 -4.11
CA GLU A 98 8.33 7.51 -5.49
C GLU A 98 8.33 5.97 -5.52
N GLY A 99 7.71 5.34 -6.53
CA GLY A 99 7.65 3.88 -6.67
C GLY A 99 6.65 3.15 -5.76
N VAL A 100 6.21 3.73 -4.63
CA VAL A 100 5.24 3.06 -3.73
C VAL A 100 3.91 2.73 -4.42
N SER A 101 3.54 3.50 -5.45
CA SER A 101 2.35 3.25 -6.27
C SER A 101 2.42 1.92 -7.01
N ASP A 102 3.60 1.47 -7.40
CA ASP A 102 3.79 0.27 -8.22
C ASP A 102 3.37 -0.98 -7.46
N TYR A 103 3.54 -0.96 -6.12
CA TYR A 103 3.18 -2.05 -5.23
C TYR A 103 1.79 -1.91 -4.61
N THR A 104 1.34 -0.68 -4.33
CA THR A 104 0.01 -0.42 -3.76
C THR A 104 -1.12 -0.55 -4.78
N SER A 105 -0.82 -0.31 -6.05
CA SER A 105 -1.76 -0.47 -7.17
C SER A 105 -1.60 -1.79 -7.93
N ALA A 106 -0.65 -2.63 -7.51
CA ALA A 106 -0.39 -3.94 -8.11
C ALA A 106 -1.67 -4.78 -8.16
N GLN A 107 -1.81 -5.56 -9.24
CA GLN A 107 -2.89 -6.52 -9.33
C GLN A 107 -2.76 -7.54 -8.18
N VAL A 108 -3.82 -7.74 -7.41
CA VAL A 108 -3.85 -8.77 -6.36
C VAL A 108 -4.28 -10.10 -6.98
N TYR A 109 -3.44 -11.12 -6.86
CA TYR A 109 -3.77 -12.50 -7.19
C TYR A 109 -3.91 -13.32 -5.90
N GLN A 110 -5.12 -13.78 -5.61
CA GLN A 110 -5.39 -14.61 -4.43
C GLN A 110 -5.30 -16.09 -4.82
N LEU A 111 -4.34 -16.83 -4.25
CA LEU A 111 -4.19 -18.26 -4.53
C LEU A 111 -5.45 -19.03 -4.12
N SER A 112 -5.92 -19.85 -5.06
CA SER A 112 -7.04 -20.77 -4.94
C SER A 112 -6.58 -22.16 -4.48
N ASN A 113 -7.53 -23.03 -4.13
CA ASN A 113 -7.23 -24.43 -3.81
C ASN A 113 -6.62 -25.18 -5.00
N SER A 114 -7.00 -24.83 -6.24
CA SER A 114 -6.37 -25.40 -7.45
C SER A 114 -4.91 -24.98 -7.60
N ASP A 115 -4.55 -23.75 -7.19
CA ASP A 115 -3.16 -23.29 -7.27
C ASP A 115 -2.27 -24.03 -6.27
N TYR A 116 -2.75 -24.22 -5.03
CA TYR A 116 -2.02 -25.03 -4.06
C TYR A 116 -1.82 -26.47 -4.54
N ALA A 117 -2.85 -27.08 -5.13
CA ALA A 117 -2.76 -28.43 -5.70
C ALA A 117 -1.76 -28.51 -6.87
N ALA A 118 -1.80 -27.53 -7.79
CA ALA A 118 -0.85 -27.45 -8.90
C ALA A 118 0.59 -27.24 -8.42
N ALA A 119 0.78 -26.48 -7.34
CA ALA A 119 2.07 -26.28 -6.68
C ALA A 119 2.52 -27.47 -5.80
N GLY A 120 1.73 -28.55 -5.75
CA GLY A 120 2.07 -29.81 -5.06
C GLY A 120 1.61 -29.91 -3.60
N SER A 121 0.74 -29.02 -3.13
CA SER A 121 0.11 -29.11 -1.80
C SER A 121 -1.24 -29.83 -1.90
N ASP A 122 -1.43 -30.84 -1.05
CA ASP A 122 -2.71 -31.53 -0.86
C ASP A 122 -3.60 -30.86 0.21
N ALA A 123 -3.22 -29.67 0.67
CA ALA A 123 -3.95 -28.86 1.64
C ALA A 123 -4.38 -27.51 1.05
N PHE A 124 -5.21 -26.77 1.78
CA PHE A 124 -5.73 -25.44 1.37
C PHE A 124 -4.78 -24.27 1.65
N GLY A 125 -3.49 -24.52 1.50
CA GLY A 125 -2.39 -23.62 1.83
C GLY A 125 -1.05 -24.33 1.70
N PHE A 126 0.05 -23.57 1.74
CA PHE A 126 1.39 -24.15 1.80
C PHE A 126 1.70 -24.72 3.18
N TYR A 127 2.41 -25.85 3.23
CA TYR A 127 2.91 -26.43 4.47
C TYR A 127 3.95 -25.50 5.13
N PRO A 128 4.18 -25.61 6.44
CA PRO A 128 5.10 -24.70 7.16
C PRO A 128 6.54 -24.73 6.64
N ASN A 129 6.97 -25.87 6.09
CA ASN A 129 8.32 -26.10 5.58
C ASN A 129 8.49 -25.77 4.09
N VAL A 130 7.42 -25.35 3.40
CA VAL A 130 7.47 -24.95 2.00
C VAL A 130 7.90 -23.49 1.94
N ASP A 131 8.95 -23.21 1.19
CA ASP A 131 9.23 -21.85 0.74
C ASP A 131 8.21 -21.49 -0.35
N ALA A 132 7.32 -20.56 -0.02
CA ALA A 132 6.25 -20.15 -0.93
C ALA A 132 6.82 -19.39 -2.13
N SER A 133 7.92 -18.65 -1.96
CA SER A 133 8.52 -17.83 -3.01
C SER A 133 8.90 -18.67 -4.23
N ASP A 134 9.43 -19.88 -4.00
CA ASP A 134 9.75 -20.85 -5.04
C ASP A 134 8.53 -21.37 -5.82
N LYS A 135 7.32 -21.21 -5.27
CA LYS A 135 6.06 -21.71 -5.87
C LYS A 135 5.26 -20.62 -6.55
N LEU A 136 5.38 -19.37 -6.09
CA LEU A 136 4.56 -18.27 -6.58
C LEU A 136 4.85 -17.95 -8.05
N ALA A 137 6.10 -18.04 -8.49
CA ALA A 137 6.47 -17.81 -9.89
C ALA A 137 5.75 -18.78 -10.85
N ASP A 138 5.79 -20.08 -10.54
CA ASP A 138 5.11 -21.12 -11.33
C ASP A 138 3.59 -20.93 -11.36
N VAL A 139 3.01 -20.55 -10.22
CA VAL A 139 1.56 -20.25 -10.13
C VAL A 139 1.22 -19.06 -11.02
N LEU A 140 1.97 -17.96 -10.97
CA LEU A 140 1.69 -16.78 -11.78
C LEU A 140 1.92 -17.02 -13.27
N ASP A 141 2.92 -17.82 -13.65
CA ASP A 141 3.15 -18.21 -15.06
C ASP A 141 1.96 -18.99 -15.63
N ALA A 142 1.40 -19.92 -14.85
CA ALA A 142 0.22 -20.69 -15.24
C ALA A 142 -1.06 -19.84 -15.32
N GLN A 143 -1.19 -18.84 -14.45
CA GLN A 143 -2.45 -18.12 -14.22
C GLN A 143 -2.55 -16.80 -14.98
N ILE A 144 -1.42 -16.19 -15.33
CA ILE A 144 -1.36 -14.91 -16.04
C ILE A 144 -0.78 -15.14 -17.43
N ALA A 145 -1.66 -15.30 -18.42
CA ALA A 145 -1.23 -15.43 -19.81
C ALA A 145 -0.63 -14.11 -20.33
N THR A 146 0.50 -14.19 -21.03
CA THR A 146 1.15 -13.07 -21.73
C THR A 146 1.37 -11.81 -20.87
N PRO A 147 2.05 -11.92 -19.71
CA PRO A 147 2.38 -10.74 -18.91
C PRO A 147 3.35 -9.82 -19.67
N THR A 148 3.26 -8.53 -19.41
CA THR A 148 4.14 -7.51 -19.98
C THR A 148 5.34 -7.27 -19.06
N GLU A 149 6.49 -6.96 -19.64
CA GLU A 149 7.70 -6.58 -18.89
C GLU A 149 7.40 -5.48 -17.86
N GLY A 150 7.91 -5.64 -16.64
CA GLY A 150 7.70 -4.71 -15.52
C GLY A 150 6.33 -4.82 -14.83
N LYS A 151 5.48 -5.79 -15.22
CA LYS A 151 4.20 -6.00 -14.54
C LYS A 151 4.43 -6.47 -13.10
N VAL A 152 3.80 -5.79 -12.14
CA VAL A 152 3.83 -6.17 -10.71
C VAL A 152 2.51 -6.83 -10.29
N VAL A 153 2.61 -7.92 -9.53
CA VAL A 153 1.47 -8.65 -8.95
C VAL A 153 1.73 -8.90 -7.47
N LEU A 154 0.74 -8.63 -6.62
CA LEU A 154 0.73 -9.07 -5.22
C LEU A 154 0.06 -10.44 -5.14
N ALA A 155 0.84 -11.51 -4.99
CA ALA A 155 0.33 -12.86 -4.82
C ALA A 155 0.04 -13.16 -3.35
N LYS A 156 -1.24 -13.22 -2.96
CA LYS A 156 -1.67 -13.52 -1.58
C LYS A 156 -1.94 -15.01 -1.40
N TYR A 157 -1.42 -15.59 -0.33
CA TYR A 157 -1.52 -17.01 -0.03
C TYR A 157 -1.72 -17.29 1.46
N LYS A 158 -2.07 -18.55 1.76
CA LYS A 158 -2.15 -19.10 3.12
C LYS A 158 -0.97 -20.03 3.32
N GLN A 159 -0.34 -19.91 4.47
CA GLN A 159 0.68 -20.84 4.93
C GLN A 159 0.27 -21.39 6.29
N TYR A 160 0.34 -22.71 6.46
CA TYR A 160 0.09 -23.32 7.75
C TYR A 160 1.25 -23.01 8.72
N THR A 161 0.91 -22.84 9.98
CA THR A 161 1.89 -22.63 11.08
C THR A 161 2.39 -23.95 11.68
N GLU A 162 1.68 -25.03 11.37
CA GLU A 162 1.94 -26.40 11.82
C GLU A 162 1.56 -27.37 10.69
N ASN A 163 2.00 -28.63 10.74
CA ASN A 163 1.62 -29.59 9.71
C ASN A 163 0.10 -29.81 9.74
N PRO A 164 -0.64 -29.50 8.65
CA PRO A 164 -2.07 -29.69 8.62
C PRO A 164 -2.45 -31.16 8.69
N VAL A 165 -3.64 -31.44 9.20
CA VAL A 165 -4.27 -32.76 9.09
C VAL A 165 -5.14 -32.75 7.84
N VAL A 166 -4.69 -33.44 6.80
CA VAL A 166 -5.43 -33.65 5.56
C VAL A 166 -6.29 -34.91 5.68
N GLY A 167 -7.55 -34.81 5.30
CA GLY A 167 -8.52 -35.89 5.38
C GLY A 167 -9.69 -35.70 4.41
N LEU A 168 -10.68 -36.57 4.49
CA LEU A 168 -11.92 -36.44 3.73
C LEU A 168 -13.05 -36.06 4.68
N ALA A 169 -13.78 -35.00 4.36
CA ALA A 169 -14.98 -34.57 5.08
C ALA A 169 -16.22 -34.92 4.26
N PRO A 170 -17.27 -35.53 4.85
CA PRO A 170 -18.53 -35.78 4.15
C PRO A 170 -19.23 -34.45 3.84
N ILE A 171 -19.61 -34.26 2.58
CA ILE A 171 -20.50 -33.17 2.11
C ILE A 171 -21.95 -33.63 2.17
N VAL A 172 -22.20 -34.85 1.70
CA VAL A 172 -23.50 -35.52 1.78
C VAL A 172 -23.29 -36.92 2.30
N GLU A 173 -24.14 -37.34 3.23
CA GLU A 173 -24.18 -38.69 3.75
C GLU A 173 -25.62 -39.16 3.85
N TYR A 174 -25.91 -40.32 3.26
CA TYR A 174 -27.18 -41.00 3.37
C TYR A 174 -26.99 -42.30 4.13
N ASN A 175 -27.78 -42.47 5.19
CA ASN A 175 -27.90 -43.72 5.94
C ASN A 175 -29.28 -44.31 5.66
N PHE A 176 -29.33 -45.56 5.21
CA PHE A 176 -30.57 -46.24 4.82
C PHE A 176 -31.17 -47.12 5.93
N ALA A 177 -30.77 -46.91 7.18
CA ALA A 177 -31.35 -47.61 8.32
C ALA A 177 -32.80 -47.18 8.58
N GLY A 178 -33.75 -48.03 8.20
CA GLY A 178 -35.16 -47.90 8.55
C GLY A 178 -35.96 -46.86 7.76
N SER A 179 -35.36 -46.20 6.76
CA SER A 179 -36.05 -45.24 5.90
C SER A 179 -35.47 -45.16 4.49
N LEU A 180 -36.32 -44.85 3.51
CA LEU A 180 -35.96 -44.36 2.16
C LEU A 180 -36.49 -42.92 1.95
N GLU A 181 -36.76 -42.19 3.03
CA GLU A 181 -37.34 -40.85 2.96
C GLU A 181 -36.49 -39.91 2.09
N GLY A 182 -37.17 -39.16 1.22
CA GLY A 182 -36.56 -38.27 0.23
C GLY A 182 -36.07 -38.97 -1.05
N TRP A 183 -35.90 -40.29 -1.05
CA TRP A 183 -35.51 -41.03 -2.24
C TRP A 183 -36.75 -41.45 -3.07
N ALA A 184 -36.63 -41.36 -4.39
CA ALA A 184 -37.65 -41.82 -5.30
C ALA A 184 -37.45 -43.30 -5.66
N VAL A 185 -38.53 -44.10 -5.62
CA VAL A 185 -38.54 -45.48 -6.11
C VAL A 185 -39.35 -45.55 -7.40
N THR A 186 -38.73 -46.06 -8.46
CA THR A 186 -39.37 -46.20 -9.79
C THR A 186 -39.30 -47.65 -10.24
N ASP A 187 -40.46 -48.32 -10.25
CA ASP A 187 -40.65 -49.67 -10.79
C ASP A 187 -41.13 -49.57 -12.25
N LEU A 188 -40.33 -50.08 -13.19
CA LEU A 188 -40.63 -50.03 -14.62
C LEU A 188 -41.44 -51.23 -15.13
N LEU A 189 -41.48 -52.33 -14.37
CA LEU A 189 -42.20 -53.56 -14.76
C LEU A 189 -43.48 -53.79 -13.95
N GLY A 190 -43.71 -53.00 -12.89
CA GLY A 190 -44.90 -53.04 -12.03
C GLY A 190 -45.03 -54.36 -11.28
N THR A 191 -43.91 -54.90 -10.78
CA THR A 191 -43.88 -56.21 -10.12
C THR A 191 -44.15 -56.14 -8.62
N ASP A 192 -44.18 -54.94 -8.03
CA ASP A 192 -44.23 -54.69 -6.58
C ASP A 192 -43.04 -55.37 -5.83
N LEU A 193 -41.96 -55.68 -6.56
CA LEU A 193 -40.69 -56.17 -6.04
C LEU A 193 -39.60 -55.13 -6.31
N GLY A 194 -38.43 -55.28 -5.68
CA GLY A 194 -37.29 -54.38 -5.86
C GLY A 194 -36.94 -53.62 -4.57
N TRP A 195 -36.94 -52.29 -4.60
CA TRP A 195 -36.40 -51.49 -3.49
C TRP A 195 -37.34 -51.37 -2.30
N SER A 196 -36.84 -51.73 -1.12
CA SER A 196 -37.55 -51.64 0.15
C SER A 196 -36.65 -51.12 1.27
N SER A 197 -37.24 -50.48 2.27
CA SER A 197 -36.53 -50.11 3.50
C SER A 197 -36.45 -51.28 4.47
N GLN A 198 -35.30 -51.48 5.11
CA GLN A 198 -35.08 -52.44 6.18
C GLN A 198 -34.44 -51.75 7.37
N ALA A 199 -34.44 -52.37 8.55
CA ALA A 199 -33.99 -51.73 9.80
C ALA A 199 -32.56 -51.13 9.77
N ALA A 200 -31.67 -51.64 8.91
CA ALA A 200 -30.27 -51.21 8.83
C ALA A 200 -29.81 -50.83 7.40
N TYR A 201 -30.65 -50.95 6.38
CA TYR A 201 -30.24 -50.77 4.99
C TYR A 201 -31.43 -50.64 4.03
N ALA A 202 -31.19 -50.10 2.84
CA ALA A 202 -32.05 -50.28 1.68
C ALA A 202 -31.82 -51.67 1.08
N GLN A 203 -32.86 -52.32 0.55
CA GLN A 203 -32.74 -53.63 -0.07
C GLN A 203 -33.46 -53.70 -1.41
N GLY A 204 -32.71 -53.98 -2.48
CA GLY A 204 -33.21 -54.39 -3.78
C GLY A 204 -33.33 -55.92 -3.85
N ASN A 205 -34.51 -56.43 -4.23
CA ASN A 205 -34.77 -57.86 -4.31
C ASN A 205 -35.87 -58.18 -5.34
N GLY A 206 -35.56 -59.06 -6.29
CA GLY A 206 -36.49 -59.60 -7.30
C GLY A 206 -36.90 -61.06 -7.05
N TYR A 207 -36.67 -61.60 -5.86
CA TYR A 207 -37.03 -62.98 -5.50
C TYR A 207 -38.33 -63.03 -4.68
N SER A 208 -39.30 -63.82 -5.15
CA SER A 208 -40.56 -64.10 -4.44
C SER A 208 -41.00 -65.55 -4.69
N GLY A 209 -40.50 -66.48 -3.87
CA GLY A 209 -40.69 -67.92 -4.07
C GLY A 209 -39.98 -68.50 -5.32
N GLY A 210 -39.34 -67.64 -6.10
CA GLY A 210 -38.61 -67.87 -7.34
C GLY A 210 -38.08 -66.52 -7.87
N GLN A 211 -37.17 -66.56 -8.85
CA GLN A 211 -36.65 -65.37 -9.50
C GLN A 211 -37.73 -64.73 -10.39
N VAL A 212 -37.89 -63.41 -10.28
CA VAL A 212 -38.84 -62.62 -11.08
C VAL A 212 -38.07 -61.55 -11.84
N ALA A 213 -38.37 -61.39 -13.13
CA ALA A 213 -37.81 -60.32 -13.92
C ALA A 213 -38.28 -58.95 -13.38
N ASN A 214 -37.34 -58.06 -13.04
CA ASN A 214 -37.65 -56.74 -12.49
C ASN A 214 -36.66 -55.69 -12.98
N ILE A 215 -37.09 -54.43 -13.08
CA ILE A 215 -36.23 -53.26 -13.31
C ILE A 215 -36.69 -52.13 -12.39
N ASP A 216 -35.88 -51.88 -11.38
CA ASP A 216 -36.23 -51.01 -10.26
C ASP A 216 -35.12 -49.99 -9.97
N TRP A 217 -35.52 -48.75 -9.73
CA TRP A 217 -34.59 -47.67 -9.45
C TRP A 217 -34.85 -47.06 -8.08
N LEU A 218 -33.78 -46.78 -7.35
CA LEU A 218 -33.78 -45.96 -6.14
C LEU A 218 -32.93 -44.72 -6.41
N ILE A 219 -33.54 -43.54 -6.49
CA ILE A 219 -32.90 -42.28 -6.94
C ILE A 219 -32.86 -41.26 -5.80
N SER A 220 -31.72 -40.60 -5.62
CA SER A 220 -31.51 -39.60 -4.59
C SER A 220 -32.33 -38.33 -4.84
N PRO A 221 -32.59 -37.52 -3.79
CA PRO A 221 -32.88 -36.09 -3.98
C PRO A 221 -31.80 -35.40 -4.82
N ASP A 222 -32.08 -34.17 -5.25
CA ASP A 222 -31.07 -33.30 -5.86
C ASP A 222 -29.94 -33.05 -4.86
N ILE A 223 -28.71 -33.32 -5.30
CA ILE A 223 -27.50 -33.08 -4.54
C ILE A 223 -26.79 -31.88 -5.16
N ASP A 224 -26.75 -30.78 -4.41
CA ASP A 224 -26.03 -29.56 -4.81
C ASP A 224 -24.56 -29.65 -4.39
N LEU A 225 -23.67 -29.74 -5.39
CA LEU A 225 -22.22 -29.74 -5.20
C LEU A 225 -21.59 -28.41 -5.61
N THR A 226 -22.39 -27.35 -5.77
CA THR A 226 -21.92 -26.01 -6.12
C THR A 226 -20.85 -25.55 -5.13
N GLY A 227 -19.71 -25.10 -5.66
CA GLY A 227 -18.57 -24.63 -4.87
C GLY A 227 -17.70 -25.73 -4.24
N GLN A 228 -18.03 -27.02 -4.46
CA GLN A 228 -17.20 -28.14 -4.04
C GLN A 228 -16.23 -28.57 -5.14
N SER A 229 -15.07 -29.06 -4.75
CA SER A 229 -14.07 -29.65 -5.65
C SER A 229 -13.39 -30.86 -5.03
N ASN A 230 -12.64 -31.61 -5.85
CA ASN A 230 -11.90 -32.81 -5.44
C ASN A 230 -12.80 -33.87 -4.79
N LEU A 231 -14.02 -34.02 -5.31
CA LEU A 231 -15.02 -34.89 -4.71
C LEU A 231 -14.64 -36.37 -4.79
N LYS A 232 -15.06 -37.12 -3.77
CA LYS A 232 -14.93 -38.58 -3.67
C LYS A 232 -16.27 -39.21 -3.31
N PHE A 233 -16.58 -40.34 -3.94
CA PHE A 233 -17.77 -41.14 -3.64
C PHE A 233 -17.38 -42.39 -2.84
N GLN A 234 -18.16 -42.74 -1.84
CA GLN A 234 -18.04 -44.01 -1.13
C GLN A 234 -19.42 -44.61 -0.82
N ILE A 235 -19.56 -45.92 -0.98
CA ILE A 235 -20.77 -46.67 -0.62
C ILE A 235 -20.41 -47.87 0.26
N LYS A 236 -21.31 -48.22 1.18
CA LYS A 236 -21.21 -49.46 1.96
C LYS A 236 -22.39 -50.37 1.65
N GLN A 237 -22.09 -51.53 1.08
CA GLN A 237 -23.09 -52.40 0.46
C GLN A 237 -22.74 -53.89 0.57
N ALA A 238 -23.74 -54.75 0.42
CA ALA A 238 -23.60 -56.20 0.34
C ALA A 238 -24.45 -56.75 -0.80
N ILE A 239 -23.92 -57.70 -1.57
CA ILE A 239 -24.65 -58.38 -2.65
C ILE A 239 -24.53 -59.88 -2.46
N ASN A 240 -25.67 -60.57 -2.48
CA ASN A 240 -25.75 -62.02 -2.42
C ASN A 240 -26.65 -62.58 -3.53
N PHE A 241 -26.51 -63.86 -3.83
CA PHE A 241 -27.29 -64.60 -4.82
C PHE A 241 -27.24 -64.05 -6.25
N ALA A 242 -26.25 -63.22 -6.58
CA ALA A 242 -26.05 -62.71 -7.93
C ALA A 242 -25.19 -63.68 -8.74
N LYS A 243 -25.64 -64.05 -9.96
CA LYS A 243 -24.79 -64.72 -10.95
C LYS A 243 -24.19 -63.71 -11.92
N ASP A 244 -24.94 -62.65 -12.23
CA ASP A 244 -24.55 -61.54 -13.08
C ASP A 244 -24.63 -60.21 -12.30
N LEU A 245 -23.47 -59.68 -11.94
CA LEU A 245 -23.36 -58.40 -11.23
C LEU A 245 -23.68 -57.20 -12.13
N SER A 246 -23.66 -57.34 -13.46
CA SER A 246 -23.94 -56.23 -14.39
C SER A 246 -25.40 -55.76 -14.35
N LEU A 247 -26.28 -56.56 -13.73
CA LEU A 247 -27.67 -56.23 -13.44
C LEU A 247 -27.83 -55.20 -12.31
N LEU A 248 -26.75 -54.90 -11.57
CA LEU A 248 -26.76 -53.99 -10.44
C LEU A 248 -25.84 -52.81 -10.74
N LYS A 249 -26.41 -51.60 -10.87
CA LYS A 249 -25.64 -50.43 -11.30
C LYS A 249 -25.78 -49.26 -10.34
N ILE A 250 -24.67 -48.58 -10.12
CA ILE A 250 -24.61 -47.29 -9.45
C ILE A 250 -24.43 -46.23 -10.54
N LEU A 251 -25.36 -45.30 -10.63
CA LEU A 251 -25.48 -44.36 -11.74
C LEU A 251 -25.54 -42.93 -11.22
N VAL A 252 -25.06 -41.99 -12.02
CA VAL A 252 -25.14 -40.55 -11.74
C VAL A 252 -25.72 -39.84 -12.95
N SER A 253 -26.63 -38.91 -12.70
CA SER A 253 -27.20 -38.03 -13.71
C SER A 253 -27.06 -36.57 -13.27
N THR A 254 -26.88 -35.69 -14.25
CA THR A 254 -26.86 -34.23 -14.10
C THR A 254 -28.10 -33.58 -14.72
N ASN A 255 -29.00 -34.39 -15.29
CA ASN A 255 -30.17 -33.92 -16.04
C ASN A 255 -31.44 -34.72 -15.71
N TYR A 256 -31.46 -35.46 -14.61
CA TYR A 256 -32.65 -36.15 -14.15
C TYR A 256 -33.71 -35.14 -13.70
N ASP A 257 -34.93 -35.28 -14.20
CA ASP A 257 -36.05 -34.37 -13.95
C ASP A 257 -37.30 -35.09 -13.43
N GLY A 258 -37.13 -36.34 -12.97
CA GLY A 258 -38.19 -37.21 -12.48
C GLY A 258 -38.41 -38.46 -13.35
N ASP A 259 -37.99 -38.46 -14.62
CA ASP A 259 -38.12 -39.62 -15.52
C ASP A 259 -36.75 -40.29 -15.78
N VAL A 260 -36.62 -41.55 -15.36
CA VAL A 260 -35.36 -42.31 -15.49
C VAL A 260 -35.04 -42.68 -16.95
N THR A 261 -36.03 -42.63 -17.85
CA THR A 261 -35.89 -43.05 -19.25
C THR A 261 -35.42 -41.93 -20.18
N THR A 262 -35.59 -40.67 -19.78
CA THR A 262 -35.16 -39.47 -20.51
C THR A 262 -33.83 -38.92 -20.01
N ALA A 263 -33.45 -39.25 -18.77
CA ALA A 263 -32.19 -38.85 -18.17
C ALA A 263 -30.97 -39.59 -18.77
N THR A 264 -29.84 -38.91 -18.79
CA THR A 264 -28.54 -39.52 -19.14
C THR A 264 -27.85 -40.00 -17.87
N TRP A 265 -27.38 -41.25 -17.89
CA TRP A 265 -26.76 -41.89 -16.72
C TRP A 265 -25.33 -42.32 -17.01
N SER A 266 -24.41 -41.90 -16.15
CA SER A 266 -23.03 -42.36 -16.12
C SER A 266 -22.84 -43.40 -15.02
N GLU A 267 -22.17 -44.50 -15.32
CA GLU A 267 -21.98 -45.60 -14.38
C GLU A 267 -20.71 -45.44 -13.53
N ILE A 268 -20.85 -45.58 -12.22
CA ILE A 268 -19.74 -45.65 -11.27
C ILE A 268 -19.22 -47.09 -11.22
N ASN A 269 -17.95 -47.25 -11.56
CA ASN A 269 -17.28 -48.55 -11.52
C ASN A 269 -16.31 -48.60 -10.33
N LEU A 270 -16.66 -49.38 -9.31
CA LEU A 270 -15.88 -49.50 -8.08
C LEU A 270 -14.86 -50.64 -8.17
N ALA A 271 -13.63 -50.39 -7.75
CA ALA A 271 -12.59 -51.42 -7.63
C ALA A 271 -12.87 -52.37 -6.45
N THR A 272 -13.45 -51.85 -5.38
CA THR A 272 -13.86 -52.59 -4.18
C THR A 272 -15.38 -52.72 -4.15
N ALA A 273 -15.90 -53.83 -4.66
CA ALA A 273 -17.32 -54.13 -4.70
C ALA A 273 -17.61 -55.57 -4.16
N PRO A 274 -18.82 -55.83 -3.63
CA PRO A 274 -19.19 -57.19 -3.22
C PRO A 274 -19.19 -58.17 -4.38
N ALA A 275 -18.67 -59.38 -4.16
CA ALA A 275 -18.56 -60.42 -5.18
C ALA A 275 -19.89 -61.11 -5.56
N GLY A 276 -21.02 -60.68 -4.98
CA GLY A 276 -22.35 -61.21 -5.30
C GLY A 276 -22.78 -62.47 -4.56
N ASN A 277 -21.97 -62.98 -3.61
CA ASN A 277 -22.17 -64.28 -2.96
C ASN A 277 -22.07 -64.25 -1.43
N SER A 278 -22.07 -63.07 -0.80
CA SER A 278 -21.97 -62.94 0.66
C SER A 278 -22.96 -61.90 1.21
N ASN A 279 -23.21 -61.99 2.51
CA ASN A 279 -23.99 -60.99 3.23
C ASN A 279 -23.13 -59.93 3.94
N ASP A 280 -21.82 -59.97 3.75
CA ASP A 280 -20.90 -59.04 4.38
C ASP A 280 -21.02 -57.65 3.75
N MET A 281 -21.18 -56.63 4.60
CA MET A 281 -21.17 -55.24 4.17
C MET A 281 -19.72 -54.81 3.86
N ILE A 282 -19.49 -54.41 2.63
CA ILE A 282 -18.20 -53.95 2.12
C ILE A 282 -18.30 -52.47 1.82
N ALA A 283 -17.40 -51.68 2.39
CA ALA A 283 -17.20 -50.29 2.01
C ALA A 283 -16.30 -50.23 0.77
N SER A 284 -16.69 -49.43 -0.22
CA SER A 284 -15.87 -49.19 -1.39
C SER A 284 -14.64 -48.35 -1.07
N GLU A 285 -13.71 -48.25 -2.01
CA GLU A 285 -12.71 -47.19 -2.02
C GLU A 285 -13.37 -45.79 -2.07
N ASN A 286 -12.57 -44.75 -1.82
CA ASN A 286 -12.95 -43.37 -2.12
C ASN A 286 -12.80 -43.15 -3.63
N TYR A 287 -13.84 -43.49 -4.39
CA TYR A 287 -13.89 -43.39 -5.85
C TYR A 287 -13.74 -41.93 -6.28
N ASP A 288 -12.96 -41.68 -7.34
CA ASP A 288 -12.77 -40.32 -7.86
C ASP A 288 -14.05 -39.79 -8.48
N PHE A 289 -14.61 -38.74 -7.87
CA PHE A 289 -15.91 -38.18 -8.21
C PHE A 289 -15.80 -36.74 -8.74
N SER A 290 -14.57 -36.32 -9.07
CA SER A 290 -14.22 -34.97 -9.52
C SER A 290 -14.91 -34.54 -10.83
N ALA A 291 -15.39 -35.49 -11.64
CA ALA A 291 -16.16 -35.22 -12.85
C ALA A 291 -17.49 -34.46 -12.59
N TYR A 292 -17.95 -34.46 -11.33
CA TYR A 292 -19.18 -33.80 -10.88
C TYR A 292 -18.92 -32.60 -9.96
N ASP A 293 -17.67 -32.15 -9.85
CA ASP A 293 -17.30 -30.95 -9.09
C ASP A 293 -18.15 -29.75 -9.54
N GLY A 294 -18.75 -29.03 -8.59
CA GLY A 294 -19.56 -27.83 -8.86
C GLY A 294 -20.93 -28.06 -9.51
N GLN A 295 -21.41 -29.30 -9.66
CA GLN A 295 -22.65 -29.61 -10.38
C GLN A 295 -23.83 -29.93 -9.44
N MET A 296 -25.05 -29.85 -9.99
CA MET A 296 -26.24 -30.44 -9.40
C MET A 296 -26.43 -31.84 -9.97
N ILE A 297 -26.58 -32.85 -9.12
CA ILE A 297 -26.66 -34.26 -9.55
C ILE A 297 -27.76 -35.04 -8.82
N ASN A 298 -28.09 -36.20 -9.37
CA ASN A 298 -28.78 -37.28 -8.67
C ASN A 298 -27.96 -38.57 -8.79
N VAL A 299 -27.90 -39.34 -7.72
CA VAL A 299 -27.32 -40.69 -7.69
C VAL A 299 -28.46 -41.70 -7.70
N ALA A 300 -28.33 -42.74 -8.51
CA ALA A 300 -29.31 -43.81 -8.60
C ALA A 300 -28.69 -45.19 -8.42
N PHE A 301 -29.44 -46.06 -7.77
CA PHE A 301 -29.16 -47.49 -7.67
C PHE A 301 -30.18 -48.24 -8.53
N LYS A 302 -29.72 -48.76 -9.67
CA LYS A 302 -30.54 -49.52 -10.61
C LYS A 302 -30.39 -51.01 -10.31
N TYR A 303 -31.49 -51.64 -9.94
CA TYR A 303 -31.60 -53.06 -9.66
C TYR A 303 -32.34 -53.73 -10.82
N GLU A 304 -31.69 -54.68 -11.48
CA GLU A 304 -32.33 -55.56 -12.46
C GLU A 304 -32.31 -57.02 -11.97
N SER A 305 -33.36 -57.76 -12.30
CA SER A 305 -33.40 -59.22 -12.17
C SER A 305 -34.09 -59.84 -13.38
N THR A 306 -33.88 -61.15 -13.56
CA THR A 306 -34.44 -61.97 -14.63
C THR A 306 -35.20 -63.16 -14.04
N ASP A 307 -35.74 -64.02 -14.89
CA ASP A 307 -36.33 -65.31 -14.49
C ASP A 307 -35.28 -66.35 -14.06
N ALA A 308 -33.98 -66.07 -14.23
CA ALA A 308 -32.87 -66.98 -13.92
C ALA A 308 -31.91 -66.44 -12.85
N ASP A 309 -31.95 -65.13 -12.58
CA ASP A 309 -31.06 -64.45 -11.64
C ASP A 309 -31.77 -63.30 -10.92
N ALA A 310 -31.77 -63.35 -9.59
CA ALA A 310 -32.38 -62.32 -8.74
C ALA A 310 -31.51 -62.16 -7.50
N ALA A 311 -30.61 -61.18 -7.56
CA ALA A 311 -29.72 -60.86 -6.47
C ALA A 311 -30.49 -60.28 -5.28
N ARG A 312 -29.88 -60.36 -4.10
CA ARG A 312 -30.23 -59.49 -2.99
C ARG A 312 -29.14 -58.44 -2.85
N TRP A 313 -29.47 -57.20 -3.16
CA TRP A 313 -28.58 -56.06 -3.01
C TRP A 313 -28.99 -55.24 -1.79
N ARG A 314 -28.07 -54.99 -0.87
CA ARG A 314 -28.30 -54.21 0.34
C ARG A 314 -27.32 -53.05 0.39
N ILE A 315 -27.82 -51.86 0.69
CA ILE A 315 -27.01 -50.63 0.80
C ILE A 315 -27.23 -50.05 2.19
N GLU A 316 -26.17 -50.01 2.99
CA GLU A 316 -26.20 -49.45 4.34
C GLU A 316 -26.09 -47.92 4.28
N SER A 317 -25.12 -47.41 3.52
CA SER A 317 -24.89 -45.98 3.40
C SER A 317 -24.19 -45.60 2.09
N MET A 318 -24.31 -44.33 1.72
CA MET A 318 -23.45 -43.69 0.73
C MET A 318 -23.01 -42.31 1.23
N ALA A 319 -21.83 -41.87 0.81
CA ALA A 319 -21.32 -40.55 1.10
C ALA A 319 -20.61 -39.95 -0.11
N ILE A 320 -20.82 -38.66 -0.33
CA ILE A 320 -19.96 -37.82 -1.17
C ILE A 320 -19.13 -36.97 -0.21
N LYS A 321 -17.82 -37.03 -0.39
CA LYS A 321 -16.83 -36.37 0.46
C LYS A 321 -16.00 -35.41 -0.36
N THR A 322 -15.46 -34.39 0.28
CA THR A 322 -14.42 -33.54 -0.30
C THR A 322 -13.13 -33.71 0.48
N LEU A 323 -12.00 -33.40 -0.15
CA LEU A 323 -10.75 -33.21 0.57
C LEU A 323 -10.95 -32.07 1.57
N GLY A 324 -10.46 -32.25 2.79
CA GLY A 324 -10.46 -31.24 3.83
C GLY A 324 -9.09 -31.18 4.48
N ALA A 325 -8.63 -29.98 4.81
CA ALA A 325 -7.43 -29.79 5.61
C ALA A 325 -7.80 -28.96 6.85
N THR A 326 -7.27 -29.36 8.01
CA THR A 326 -7.41 -28.62 9.26
C THR A 326 -6.03 -28.22 9.79
N GLY A 327 -5.94 -27.04 10.38
CA GLY A 327 -4.70 -26.47 10.89
C GLY A 327 -4.75 -24.94 10.87
N THR A 328 -3.96 -24.30 11.72
CA THR A 328 -3.92 -22.83 11.78
C THR A 328 -3.09 -22.26 10.63
N THR A 329 -3.68 -21.36 9.85
CA THR A 329 -3.00 -20.67 8.75
C THR A 329 -2.74 -19.20 9.07
N VAL A 330 -1.62 -18.70 8.58
CA VAL A 330 -1.37 -17.26 8.40
C VAL A 330 -1.61 -16.87 6.95
N SER A 331 -2.26 -15.74 6.75
CA SER A 331 -2.32 -15.06 5.45
C SER A 331 -1.03 -14.28 5.23
N LYS A 332 -0.41 -14.48 4.07
CA LYS A 332 0.82 -13.83 3.60
C LYS A 332 0.62 -13.30 2.17
N GLY A 333 1.57 -12.53 1.68
CA GLY A 333 1.66 -12.18 0.28
C GLY A 333 3.07 -11.73 -0.08
N GLU A 334 3.42 -11.88 -1.35
CA GLU A 334 4.68 -11.39 -1.93
C GLU A 334 4.36 -10.60 -3.19
N HIS A 335 5.12 -9.53 -3.45
CA HIS A 335 5.09 -8.85 -4.73
C HIS A 335 6.04 -9.55 -5.69
N LEU A 336 5.58 -9.84 -6.91
CA LEU A 336 6.38 -10.40 -7.98
C LEU A 336 6.38 -9.44 -9.17
N VAL A 337 7.53 -9.31 -9.82
CA VAL A 337 7.72 -8.50 -11.03
C VAL A 337 8.01 -9.45 -12.19
N TYR A 338 7.34 -9.23 -13.33
CA TYR A 338 7.63 -9.97 -14.54
C TYR A 338 8.82 -9.34 -15.28
N THR A 339 9.95 -10.02 -15.28
CA THR A 339 11.21 -9.56 -15.88
C THR A 339 11.85 -10.63 -16.74
N SER A 340 12.26 -10.25 -17.97
CA SER A 340 13.01 -11.14 -18.88
C SER A 340 12.37 -12.51 -19.12
N GLY A 341 11.04 -12.59 -19.08
CA GLY A 341 10.30 -13.83 -19.32
C GLY A 341 9.96 -14.65 -18.07
N ASN A 342 10.30 -14.20 -16.87
CA ASN A 342 10.02 -14.91 -15.62
C ASN A 342 9.38 -13.97 -14.59
N TRP A 343 8.70 -14.56 -13.61
CA TRP A 343 8.25 -13.86 -12.40
C TRP A 343 9.31 -13.97 -11.31
N ASP A 344 9.84 -12.84 -10.88
CA ASP A 344 10.81 -12.75 -9.79
C ASP A 344 10.20 -12.01 -8.59
N ILE A 345 10.60 -12.36 -7.36
CA ILE A 345 10.16 -11.64 -6.16
C ILE A 345 10.69 -10.20 -6.23
N ALA A 346 9.84 -9.23 -5.94
CA ALA A 346 10.24 -7.83 -5.86
C ALA A 346 11.21 -7.64 -4.67
N GLU A 347 12.42 -7.17 -4.96
CA GLU A 347 13.40 -6.80 -3.94
C GLU A 347 12.94 -5.54 -3.19
N ASP A 348 13.38 -5.41 -1.93
CA ASP A 348 13.12 -4.25 -1.06
C ASP A 348 11.63 -3.89 -0.89
N VAL A 349 10.75 -4.89 -1.01
CA VAL A 349 9.31 -4.76 -0.76
C VAL A 349 8.89 -5.79 0.28
N TYR A 350 8.15 -5.34 1.29
CA TYR A 350 7.61 -6.20 2.32
C TYR A 350 6.11 -6.00 2.49
N TYR A 351 5.33 -7.06 2.25
CA TYR A 351 3.90 -7.07 2.51
C TYR A 351 3.58 -7.68 3.88
N LEU A 352 2.82 -6.96 4.71
CA LEU A 352 2.51 -7.42 6.06
C LEU A 352 1.58 -8.65 6.05
N SER A 353 2.04 -9.71 6.68
CA SER A 353 1.25 -10.91 6.95
C SER A 353 0.29 -10.70 8.14
N SER A 354 -0.74 -11.54 8.22
CA SER A 354 -1.62 -11.62 9.40
C SER A 354 -0.83 -11.77 10.73
N SER A 355 0.20 -12.61 10.75
CA SER A 355 1.06 -12.77 11.93
C SER A 355 1.88 -11.53 12.28
N ASP A 356 2.25 -10.70 11.30
CA ASP A 356 2.95 -9.44 11.58
C ASP A 356 2.03 -8.46 12.30
N TYR A 357 0.77 -8.34 11.87
CA TYR A 357 -0.21 -7.54 12.59
C TYR A 357 -0.47 -8.05 14.01
N ASP A 358 -0.63 -9.37 14.17
CA ASP A 358 -0.81 -9.98 15.48
C ASP A 358 0.38 -9.71 16.41
N SER A 359 1.60 -9.67 15.88
CA SER A 359 2.81 -9.33 16.64
C SER A 359 2.81 -7.88 17.16
N MET A 360 2.09 -6.98 16.47
CA MET A 360 1.87 -5.59 16.88
C MET A 360 0.66 -5.43 17.82
N GLY A 361 -0.01 -6.53 18.18
CA GLY A 361 -1.07 -6.61 19.17
C GLY A 361 -2.47 -6.84 18.58
N THR A 362 -3.29 -7.61 19.30
CA THR A 362 -4.64 -8.04 18.88
C THR A 362 -5.78 -7.41 19.68
N GLY A 363 -5.45 -6.53 20.63
CA GLY A 363 -6.40 -5.81 21.47
C GLY A 363 -7.14 -4.68 20.74
N SER A 364 -8.03 -4.00 21.46
CA SER A 364 -8.72 -2.83 20.91
C SER A 364 -7.73 -1.69 20.62
N GLY A 365 -7.81 -1.12 19.42
CA GLY A 365 -6.89 -0.07 18.96
C GLY A 365 -5.54 -0.59 18.46
N GLN A 366 -5.37 -1.91 18.33
CA GLN A 366 -4.15 -2.54 17.81
C GLN A 366 -4.44 -3.21 16.46
N PRO A 367 -3.46 -3.25 15.54
CA PRO A 367 -3.72 -3.61 14.15
C PRO A 367 -4.00 -5.11 13.93
N GLY A 368 -3.52 -6.00 14.80
CA GLY A 368 -3.79 -7.45 14.75
C GLY A 368 -5.24 -7.84 15.02
N ARG A 369 -6.05 -6.95 15.61
CA ARG A 369 -7.47 -7.26 15.86
C ARG A 369 -8.23 -7.60 14.57
N TYR A 370 -7.87 -6.92 13.48
CA TYR A 370 -8.50 -7.09 12.17
C TYR A 370 -7.49 -7.27 11.03
N ASN A 371 -6.20 -7.41 11.38
CA ASN A 371 -5.08 -7.50 10.43
C ASN A 371 -5.07 -6.36 9.40
N ASN A 372 -5.31 -5.13 9.85
CA ASN A 372 -5.23 -3.94 9.02
C ASN A 372 -4.97 -2.68 9.86
N PHE A 373 -4.45 -1.65 9.21
CA PHE A 373 -4.42 -0.29 9.74
C PHE A 373 -5.71 0.47 9.40
N SER A 374 -5.93 1.61 10.06
CA SER A 374 -7.08 2.48 9.77
C SER A 374 -6.77 3.92 10.14
N SER A 375 -7.73 4.83 9.94
CA SER A 375 -7.58 6.23 10.38
C SER A 375 -7.42 6.36 11.90
N SER A 376 -7.83 5.34 12.66
CA SER A 376 -7.68 5.27 14.12
C SER A 376 -6.50 4.42 14.59
N ILE A 377 -5.83 3.71 13.67
CA ILE A 377 -4.68 2.85 13.94
C ILE A 377 -3.62 3.20 12.91
N ALA A 378 -2.81 4.22 13.22
CA ALA A 378 -1.84 4.78 12.29
C ALA A 378 -0.61 3.86 12.12
N PRO A 379 -0.18 3.53 10.89
CA PRO A 379 0.98 2.68 10.64
C PRO A 379 2.27 3.19 11.32
N ASP A 380 2.52 4.50 11.27
CA ASP A 380 3.70 5.16 11.86
C ASP A 380 3.86 4.93 13.37
N ALA A 381 2.80 4.58 14.08
CA ALA A 381 2.86 4.26 15.51
C ALA A 381 3.39 2.85 15.80
N PHE A 382 3.46 1.97 14.80
CA PHE A 382 3.82 0.55 14.97
C PHE A 382 4.97 0.11 14.07
N LEU A 383 4.94 0.52 12.79
CA LEU A 383 5.85 -0.01 11.76
C LEU A 383 7.33 0.26 12.04
N PRO A 384 7.78 1.46 12.47
CA PRO A 384 9.19 1.67 12.85
C PRO A 384 9.71 0.65 13.88
N THR A 385 8.90 0.34 14.90
CA THR A 385 9.27 -0.63 15.94
C THR A 385 9.26 -2.05 15.40
N PHE A 386 8.22 -2.41 14.65
CA PHE A 386 8.10 -3.72 13.99
C PHE A 386 9.30 -3.99 13.06
N LEU A 387 9.66 -3.03 12.22
CA LEU A 387 10.79 -3.14 11.29
C LEU A 387 12.13 -3.26 12.01
N ASN A 388 12.36 -2.51 13.09
CA ASN A 388 13.57 -2.66 13.90
C ASN A 388 13.69 -4.05 14.55
N ILE A 389 12.57 -4.65 14.96
CA ILE A 389 12.55 -6.01 15.51
C ILE A 389 12.80 -7.04 14.41
N LYS A 390 12.22 -6.84 13.22
CA LYS A 390 12.28 -7.77 12.09
C LYS A 390 13.64 -7.74 11.38
N TYR A 391 14.22 -6.55 11.24
CA TYR A 391 15.48 -6.28 10.56
C TYR A 391 16.50 -5.67 11.53
N PRO A 392 16.96 -6.41 12.57
CA PRO A 392 17.84 -5.87 13.61
C PRO A 392 19.26 -5.52 13.14
N TYR A 393 19.58 -5.82 11.88
CA TYR A 393 20.88 -5.58 11.25
C TYR A 393 20.80 -4.61 10.06
N ALA A 394 19.67 -3.91 9.89
CA ALA A 394 19.55 -2.88 8.88
C ALA A 394 20.59 -1.77 9.12
N MET A 395 21.20 -1.28 8.05
CA MET A 395 22.23 -0.24 8.06
C MET A 395 21.64 1.12 7.68
N GLU A 396 22.36 2.20 8.00
CA GLU A 396 21.99 3.55 7.57
C GLU A 396 21.77 3.59 6.05
N ASP A 397 20.75 4.35 5.62
CA ASP A 397 20.31 4.47 4.23
C ASP A 397 19.69 3.20 3.61
N ASP A 398 19.52 2.09 4.36
CA ASP A 398 18.71 0.96 3.87
C ASP A 398 17.26 1.41 3.64
N VAL A 399 16.69 1.00 2.50
CA VAL A 399 15.34 1.38 2.05
C VAL A 399 14.45 0.15 1.96
N LEU A 400 13.19 0.29 2.37
CA LEU A 400 12.18 -0.76 2.25
C LEU A 400 10.79 -0.17 1.98
N PHE A 401 10.12 -0.65 0.93
CA PHE A 401 8.69 -0.40 0.73
C PHE A 401 7.87 -1.34 1.60
N VAL A 402 7.10 -0.80 2.54
CA VAL A 402 6.23 -1.59 3.42
C VAL A 402 4.79 -1.42 3.00
N ILE A 403 4.19 -2.51 2.53
CA ILE A 403 2.85 -2.57 1.96
C ILE A 403 1.92 -3.29 2.93
N TYR A 404 0.73 -2.76 3.14
CA TYR A 404 -0.18 -3.19 4.20
C TYR A 404 -1.66 -3.04 3.81
N ASP A 405 -2.47 -3.91 4.38
CA ASP A 405 -3.92 -3.83 4.38
C ASP A 405 -4.37 -2.63 5.25
N TYR A 406 -5.29 -1.85 4.71
CA TYR A 406 -5.87 -0.69 5.38
C TYR A 406 -7.38 -0.71 5.23
N PHE A 407 -8.11 -0.39 6.30
CA PHE A 407 -9.56 -0.23 6.27
C PHE A 407 -9.97 1.22 6.50
N SER A 408 -10.74 1.75 5.56
CA SER A 408 -11.40 3.03 5.65
C SER A 408 -12.90 2.84 5.82
N SER A 409 -13.52 3.54 6.78
CA SER A 409 -14.97 3.51 6.92
C SER A 409 -15.72 4.11 5.71
N SER A 410 -15.07 4.95 4.91
CA SER A 410 -15.66 5.58 3.72
C SER A 410 -15.39 4.83 2.42
N SER A 411 -14.26 4.13 2.32
CA SER A 411 -13.80 3.50 1.06
C SER A 411 -13.54 1.99 1.17
N GLY A 412 -13.81 1.38 2.32
CA GLY A 412 -13.67 -0.06 2.53
C GLY A 412 -12.21 -0.52 2.67
N ALA A 413 -11.97 -1.78 2.32
CA ALA A 413 -10.64 -2.40 2.34
C ALA A 413 -9.77 -1.85 1.20
N GLN A 414 -8.51 -1.58 1.50
CA GLN A 414 -7.52 -1.00 0.61
C GLN A 414 -6.16 -1.64 0.85
N ILE A 415 -5.29 -1.57 -0.16
CA ILE A 415 -3.85 -1.76 -0.01
C ILE A 415 -3.22 -0.37 0.04
N ARG A 416 -2.41 -0.13 1.06
CA ARG A 416 -1.63 1.10 1.24
C ARG A 416 -0.19 0.73 1.53
N GLY A 417 0.70 1.71 1.50
CA GLY A 417 2.11 1.47 1.69
C GLY A 417 2.86 2.77 1.92
N ASN A 418 4.08 2.65 2.40
CA ASN A 418 5.03 3.76 2.46
C ASN A 418 6.45 3.23 2.26
N GLU A 419 7.35 4.13 1.88
CA GLU A 419 8.79 3.87 1.93
C GLU A 419 9.30 4.15 3.34
N TYR A 420 10.21 3.31 3.82
CA TYR A 420 10.94 3.49 5.06
C TYR A 420 12.43 3.50 4.75
N THR A 421 13.15 4.43 5.38
CA THR A 421 14.61 4.52 5.30
C THR A 421 15.19 4.46 6.69
N VAL A 422 16.30 3.75 6.88
CA VAL A 422 17.02 3.81 8.16
C VAL A 422 17.73 5.15 8.28
N VAL A 423 17.29 5.94 9.25
CA VAL A 423 17.87 7.24 9.60
C VAL A 423 18.22 7.22 11.08
N ASP A 424 19.46 7.56 11.41
CA ASP A 424 20.02 7.47 12.77
C ASP A 424 19.79 6.07 13.41
N GLY A 425 19.89 5.02 12.60
CA GLY A 425 19.67 3.63 13.03
C GLY A 425 18.21 3.25 13.33
N VAL A 426 17.22 4.03 12.86
CA VAL A 426 15.79 3.73 13.02
C VAL A 426 15.06 3.86 11.69
N TRP A 427 14.24 2.86 11.36
CA TRP A 427 13.34 2.94 10.21
C TRP A 427 12.37 4.12 10.33
N THR A 428 12.52 5.08 9.42
CA THR A 428 11.75 6.32 9.36
C THR A 428 10.91 6.35 8.09
N ALA A 429 9.60 6.53 8.24
CA ALA A 429 8.68 6.57 7.11
C ALA A 429 8.83 7.86 6.30
N HIS A 430 8.76 7.77 4.97
CA HIS A 430 8.65 8.94 4.10
C HIS A 430 7.45 9.81 4.50
N LYS A 431 7.66 11.12 4.55
CA LYS A 431 6.63 12.10 4.89
C LYS A 431 6.18 12.82 3.63
N SER A 432 4.86 12.83 3.41
CA SER A 432 4.27 13.55 2.28
C SER A 432 4.34 15.07 2.40
N VAL A 433 4.71 15.56 3.58
CA VAL A 433 4.96 16.96 3.87
C VAL A 433 6.33 17.05 4.54
N GLN A 434 7.18 17.91 4.02
CA GLN A 434 8.51 18.18 4.55
C GLN A 434 8.65 19.66 4.89
N SER A 435 9.30 19.97 6.00
CA SER A 435 9.64 21.34 6.33
C SER A 435 10.89 21.77 5.55
N THR A 436 10.82 22.92 4.89
CA THR A 436 11.89 23.55 4.11
C THR A 436 11.93 25.05 4.41
N SER A 437 12.80 25.80 3.73
CA SER A 437 12.92 27.24 3.92
C SER A 437 13.16 28.00 2.62
N LEU A 438 12.73 29.25 2.56
CA LEU A 438 13.01 30.17 1.46
C LEU A 438 13.34 31.56 2.01
N GLN A 439 14.39 32.17 1.47
CA GLN A 439 14.81 33.52 1.85
C GLN A 439 14.02 34.56 1.05
N PHE A 440 13.53 35.59 1.75
CA PHE A 440 12.90 36.77 1.16
C PHE A 440 13.66 38.03 1.59
N GLY A 441 13.69 39.02 0.70
CA GLY A 441 14.28 40.33 0.91
C GLY A 441 13.24 41.42 0.66
N TYR A 442 13.27 42.49 1.45
CA TYR A 442 12.38 43.63 1.23
C TYR A 442 13.03 44.59 0.23
N ASP A 443 12.45 44.65 -0.96
CA ASP A 443 12.91 45.48 -2.05
C ASP A 443 11.76 46.29 -2.67
N SER A 444 11.99 47.59 -2.87
CA SER A 444 11.09 48.51 -3.58
C SER A 444 9.65 48.52 -3.04
N GLY A 445 9.48 48.33 -1.72
CA GLY A 445 8.17 48.38 -1.05
C GLY A 445 7.44 47.04 -0.97
N THR A 446 8.09 45.93 -1.34
CA THR A 446 7.52 44.59 -1.29
C THR A 446 8.54 43.56 -0.85
N TRP A 447 8.08 42.51 -0.17
CA TRP A 447 8.89 41.30 0.00
C TRP A 447 9.02 40.58 -1.34
N VAL A 448 10.22 40.13 -1.68
CA VAL A 448 10.48 39.34 -2.89
C VAL A 448 11.37 38.15 -2.53
N PRO A 449 11.22 36.99 -3.20
CA PRO A 449 12.17 35.89 -3.04
C PRO A 449 13.59 36.40 -3.28
N ASP A 450 14.47 36.20 -2.31
CA ASP A 450 15.82 36.73 -2.32
C ASP A 450 16.82 35.61 -2.08
N ASN A 451 17.38 35.07 -3.16
CA ASN A 451 18.46 34.09 -3.08
C ASN A 451 19.84 34.76 -2.83
N THR A 452 19.89 35.96 -2.23
CA THR A 452 21.14 36.67 -1.94
C THR A 452 21.70 36.28 -0.59
N ILE A 453 22.91 35.71 -0.58
CA ILE A 453 23.62 35.35 0.65
C ILE A 453 24.42 36.57 1.15
N ARG A 454 24.23 36.99 2.40
CA ARG A 454 25.04 38.06 3.01
C ARG A 454 26.19 37.44 3.79
N TYR A 455 27.42 37.81 3.46
CA TYR A 455 28.62 37.28 4.10
C TYR A 455 29.48 38.42 4.63
N THR A 456 29.62 38.49 5.96
CA THR A 456 30.56 39.40 6.61
C THR A 456 31.94 38.76 6.64
N LEU A 457 32.93 39.42 6.05
CA LEU A 457 34.30 38.91 6.02
C LEU A 457 34.82 38.67 7.42
N GLN A 458 35.45 37.51 7.60
CA GLN A 458 36.10 37.10 8.84
C GLN A 458 37.60 37.36 8.77
N GLY A 459 38.29 37.36 9.92
CA GLY A 459 39.74 37.56 10.00
C GLY A 459 40.55 36.61 9.10
N THR A 460 40.06 35.39 8.86
CA THR A 460 40.65 34.42 7.95
C THR A 460 40.60 34.86 6.49
N ASP A 461 39.56 35.59 6.07
CA ASP A 461 39.40 36.09 4.71
C ASP A 461 40.40 37.20 4.43
N TYR A 462 40.58 38.12 5.39
CA TYR A 462 41.63 39.14 5.34
C TYR A 462 43.03 38.53 5.31
N THR A 463 43.25 37.46 6.08
CA THR A 463 44.52 36.70 6.08
C THR A 463 44.77 36.03 4.73
N TYR A 464 43.73 35.44 4.13
CA TYR A 464 43.80 34.84 2.80
C TYR A 464 44.18 35.89 1.75
N ILE A 465 43.50 37.06 1.74
CA ILE A 465 43.84 38.16 0.82
C ILE A 465 45.27 38.62 1.06
N GLY A 466 45.63 38.87 2.32
CA GLY A 466 46.96 39.34 2.69
C GLY A 466 48.08 38.40 2.27
N THR A 467 47.82 37.09 2.26
CA THR A 467 48.78 36.07 1.81
C THR A 467 48.85 35.97 0.29
N ASN A 468 47.70 35.80 -0.37
CA ASN A 468 47.66 35.51 -1.81
C ASN A 468 47.98 36.74 -2.68
N TYR A 469 47.74 37.95 -2.17
CA TYR A 469 48.01 39.19 -2.89
C TYR A 469 49.28 39.93 -2.41
N ALA A 470 50.05 39.36 -1.47
CA ALA A 470 51.28 39.96 -0.94
C ALA A 470 52.33 40.28 -2.01
N SER A 471 52.40 39.46 -3.06
CA SER A 471 53.39 39.57 -4.14
C SER A 471 52.77 39.93 -5.49
N VAL A 472 51.48 40.30 -5.51
CA VAL A 472 50.80 40.74 -6.73
C VAL A 472 51.10 42.22 -6.93
N ASP A 473 51.65 42.57 -8.11
CA ASP A 473 51.98 43.94 -8.46
C ASP A 473 50.73 44.84 -8.35
N GLY A 474 50.87 45.95 -7.62
CA GLY A 474 49.76 46.86 -7.32
C GLY A 474 48.95 46.52 -6.07
N PHE A 475 49.10 45.34 -5.47
CA PHE A 475 48.37 44.93 -4.26
C PHE A 475 49.25 44.81 -3.02
N SER A 476 50.57 44.65 -3.16
CA SER A 476 51.48 44.26 -2.05
C SER A 476 51.31 45.05 -0.75
N ALA A 477 51.33 46.38 -0.81
CA ALA A 477 51.15 47.25 0.37
C ALA A 477 49.73 47.17 0.96
N ALA A 478 48.72 47.11 0.08
CA ALA A 478 47.30 47.05 0.44
C ALA A 478 46.94 45.68 1.06
N ALA A 479 47.40 44.58 0.48
CA ALA A 479 47.27 43.21 0.95
C ALA A 479 47.95 43.00 2.31
N SER A 480 49.19 43.48 2.45
CA SER A 480 49.88 43.44 3.75
C SER A 480 49.10 44.19 4.84
N SER A 481 48.54 45.35 4.52
CA SER A 481 47.69 46.10 5.47
C SER A 481 46.41 45.33 5.81
N ALA A 482 45.69 44.81 4.81
CA ALA A 482 44.44 44.08 5.02
C ALA A 482 44.63 42.86 5.91
N GLY A 483 45.65 42.04 5.65
CA GLY A 483 45.95 40.87 6.48
C GLY A 483 46.38 41.20 7.92
N ASN A 484 47.04 42.34 8.14
CA ASN A 484 47.50 42.74 9.47
C ASN A 484 46.41 43.40 10.33
N TYR A 485 45.53 44.18 9.71
CA TYR A 485 44.56 45.02 10.42
C TYR A 485 43.12 44.55 10.30
N GLY A 486 42.84 43.55 9.46
CA GLY A 486 41.49 43.00 9.27
C GLY A 486 40.51 44.02 8.66
N ASN A 487 41.00 44.98 7.88
CA ASN A 487 40.18 45.98 7.20
C ASN A 487 40.85 46.48 5.91
N PHE A 488 40.07 47.10 5.03
CA PHE A 488 40.58 47.72 3.81
C PHE A 488 40.78 49.24 3.97
N ASP A 489 42.00 49.75 3.75
CA ASP A 489 42.25 51.20 3.82
C ASP A 489 41.65 51.91 2.59
N ARG A 490 40.77 52.88 2.84
CA ARG A 490 40.04 53.64 1.81
C ARG A 490 40.54 55.07 1.64
N ARG A 491 41.70 55.41 2.21
CA ARG A 491 42.32 56.74 2.04
C ARG A 491 43.20 56.74 0.80
N SER A 492 42.75 57.41 -0.27
CA SER A 492 43.43 57.43 -1.58
C SER A 492 44.87 57.96 -1.57
N SER A 493 45.28 58.69 -0.53
CA SER A 493 46.66 59.17 -0.35
C SER A 493 47.59 58.16 0.33
N ASN A 494 47.07 57.03 0.84
CA ASN A 494 47.85 56.00 1.52
C ASN A 494 48.37 54.97 0.50
N PRO A 495 49.66 54.57 0.57
CA PRO A 495 50.18 53.44 -0.21
C PRO A 495 49.41 52.12 -0.05
N ALA A 496 48.68 51.93 1.05
CA ALA A 496 47.85 50.75 1.31
C ALA A 496 46.38 50.88 0.82
N PHE A 497 46.08 51.90 0.02
CA PHE A 497 44.72 52.16 -0.48
C PHE A 497 44.16 50.99 -1.31
N TRP A 498 42.91 50.63 -1.02
CA TRP A 498 42.10 49.69 -1.80
C TRP A 498 41.10 50.44 -2.66
N SER A 499 41.29 50.40 -3.97
CA SER A 499 40.28 50.87 -4.93
C SER A 499 39.14 49.87 -5.08
N ASP A 500 37.99 50.32 -5.59
CA ASP A 500 36.86 49.44 -5.89
C ASP A 500 37.24 48.28 -6.81
N THR A 501 38.03 48.53 -7.84
CA THR A 501 38.52 47.49 -8.77
C THR A 501 39.41 46.46 -8.06
N MET A 502 40.22 46.89 -7.08
CA MET A 502 41.02 45.96 -6.28
C MET A 502 40.12 45.10 -5.38
N LEU A 503 39.12 45.70 -4.73
CA LEU A 503 38.14 44.99 -3.90
C LEU A 503 37.33 43.99 -4.72
N GLU A 504 36.84 44.39 -5.90
CA GLU A 504 36.17 43.50 -6.85
C GLU A 504 37.02 42.28 -7.20
N THR A 505 38.30 42.50 -7.49
CA THR A 505 39.23 41.43 -7.85
C THR A 505 39.38 40.42 -6.71
N VAL A 506 39.65 40.90 -5.48
CA VAL A 506 39.92 39.99 -4.36
C VAL A 506 38.66 39.33 -3.81
N PHE A 507 37.50 39.99 -3.92
CA PHE A 507 36.23 39.40 -3.51
C PHE A 507 35.73 38.36 -4.51
N ALA A 508 35.93 38.58 -5.81
CA ALA A 508 35.65 37.54 -6.82
C ALA A 508 36.56 36.32 -6.62
N ASP A 509 37.83 36.52 -6.27
CA ASP A 509 38.76 35.43 -5.94
C ASP A 509 38.34 34.68 -4.67
N LEU A 510 38.07 35.40 -3.57
CA LEU A 510 37.56 34.81 -2.33
C LEU A 510 36.27 34.02 -2.55
N LEU A 511 35.31 34.57 -3.29
CA LEU A 511 34.07 33.88 -3.63
C LEU A 511 34.31 32.62 -4.46
N SER A 512 35.28 32.64 -5.37
CA SER A 512 35.60 31.50 -6.23
C SER A 512 36.37 30.39 -5.53
N ASN A 513 37.20 30.73 -4.54
CA ASN A 513 38.20 29.82 -4.00
C ASN A 513 38.01 29.46 -2.52
N VAL A 514 37.26 30.27 -1.77
CA VAL A 514 37.15 30.13 -0.31
C VAL A 514 35.69 30.13 0.13
N ILE A 515 34.94 31.18 -0.18
CA ILE A 515 33.60 31.41 0.37
C ILE A 515 32.56 30.53 -0.34
N ALA A 516 32.59 30.48 -1.67
CA ALA A 516 31.52 29.83 -2.45
C ALA A 516 32.04 29.11 -3.73
N PRO A 517 33.06 28.24 -3.63
CA PRO A 517 33.66 27.59 -4.81
C PRO A 517 32.66 26.77 -5.63
N GLY A 518 31.69 26.14 -4.96
CA GLY A 518 30.63 25.34 -5.58
C GLY A 518 29.37 26.11 -5.99
N ALA A 519 29.31 27.44 -5.87
CA ALA A 519 28.10 28.19 -6.19
C ALA A 519 27.64 27.98 -7.64
N ALA A 520 26.33 27.82 -7.84
CA ALA A 520 25.71 27.79 -9.16
C ALA A 520 25.69 29.18 -9.82
N ASN A 521 25.46 29.24 -11.14
CA ASN A 521 25.14 30.50 -11.81
C ASN A 521 23.88 31.14 -11.21
N ASP A 522 23.79 32.46 -11.30
CA ASP A 522 22.76 33.34 -10.75
C ASP A 522 22.74 33.45 -9.22
N GLN A 523 23.63 32.75 -8.51
CA GLN A 523 23.82 32.94 -7.07
C GLN A 523 24.28 34.37 -6.79
N LYS A 524 23.60 35.05 -5.86
CA LYS A 524 23.92 36.41 -5.43
C LYS A 524 24.59 36.40 -4.06
N TYR A 525 25.56 37.29 -3.86
CA TYR A 525 26.21 37.55 -2.58
C TYR A 525 26.25 39.04 -2.27
N VAL A 526 26.11 39.41 -1.00
CA VAL A 526 26.54 40.72 -0.48
C VAL A 526 27.74 40.47 0.44
N ILE A 527 28.92 40.88 0.02
CA ILE A 527 30.12 40.86 0.84
C ILE A 527 30.14 42.13 1.69
N ILE A 528 30.06 41.97 3.00
CA ILE A 528 30.16 43.05 3.99
C ILE A 528 31.57 43.01 4.58
N PHE A 529 32.27 44.15 4.58
CA PHE A 529 33.67 44.19 4.96
C PHE A 529 34.02 45.47 5.73
N ASP A 530 34.93 45.31 6.69
CA ASP A 530 35.50 46.41 7.45
C ASP A 530 36.45 47.24 6.60
N ILE A 531 36.35 48.56 6.77
CA ILE A 531 37.17 49.57 6.11
C ILE A 531 37.82 50.51 7.13
N TYR A 532 38.87 51.20 6.68
CA TYR A 532 39.45 52.34 7.39
C TYR A 532 39.64 53.53 6.45
N ASN A 533 38.87 54.61 6.65
CA ASN A 533 38.94 55.83 5.84
C ASN A 533 39.47 57.05 6.63
N GLY A 534 40.05 56.81 7.81
CA GLY A 534 40.31 57.83 8.84
C GLY A 534 39.49 57.60 10.11
N ALA A 535 38.45 56.78 10.00
CA ALA A 535 37.75 56.10 11.09
C ALA A 535 37.43 54.65 10.65
N SER A 536 37.14 53.78 11.62
CA SER A 536 36.61 52.45 11.34
C SER A 536 35.17 52.55 10.81
N GLY A 537 34.83 51.71 9.84
CA GLY A 537 33.49 51.58 9.30
C GLY A 537 33.33 50.29 8.51
N THR A 538 32.16 50.10 7.91
CA THR A 538 31.86 48.94 7.06
C THR A 538 31.36 49.41 5.70
N GLU A 539 31.80 48.75 4.64
CA GLU A 539 31.23 48.87 3.29
C GLU A 539 30.67 47.51 2.85
N GLN A 540 29.86 47.51 1.78
CA GLN A 540 29.32 46.28 1.21
C GLN A 540 29.32 46.31 -0.31
N PHE A 541 29.73 45.20 -0.95
CA PHE A 541 29.67 45.01 -2.40
C PHE A 541 28.73 43.83 -2.70
N LYS A 542 27.87 43.97 -3.70
CA LYS A 542 27.05 42.85 -4.17
C LYS A 542 27.73 42.20 -5.38
N PHE A 543 27.62 40.89 -5.46
CA PHE A 543 28.12 40.06 -6.55
C PHE A 543 27.03 39.11 -7.03
N ILE A 544 27.07 38.76 -8.31
CA ILE A 544 26.29 37.67 -8.89
C ILE A 544 27.23 36.76 -9.68
N LYS A 545 27.02 35.44 -9.61
CA LYS A 545 27.78 34.50 -10.42
C LYS A 545 27.13 34.36 -11.80
N THR A 546 27.83 34.75 -12.85
CA THR A 546 27.33 34.66 -14.23
C THR A 546 28.36 33.94 -15.07
N ASP A 547 27.94 32.89 -15.78
CA ASP A 547 28.80 32.06 -16.63
C ASP A 547 30.08 31.57 -15.92
N GLY A 548 29.95 31.19 -14.64
CA GLY A 548 31.03 30.67 -13.81
C GLY A 548 31.92 31.73 -13.15
N ALA A 549 31.73 33.02 -13.44
CA ALA A 549 32.51 34.13 -12.87
C ALA A 549 31.68 35.02 -11.94
N TRP A 550 32.29 35.51 -10.86
CA TRP A 550 31.66 36.50 -9.98
C TRP A 550 31.83 37.90 -10.56
N VAL A 551 30.71 38.58 -10.81
CA VAL A 551 30.68 39.96 -11.30
C VAL A 551 29.98 40.86 -10.29
N ARG A 552 30.43 42.11 -10.16
CA ARG A 552 29.78 43.10 -9.29
C ARG A 552 28.36 43.35 -9.78
N ASN A 553 27.39 43.27 -8.88
CA ASN A 553 25.98 43.51 -9.12
C ASN A 553 25.62 44.84 -8.43
N GLU A 554 25.14 45.84 -9.16
CA GLU A 554 24.88 47.18 -8.61
C GLU A 554 23.61 47.22 -7.73
#